data_AF-A0A5P3AK46-F1
#
_entry.id   AF-A0A5P3AK46-F1
#
_cell.length_a   1.000
_cell.length_b   1.000
_cell.length_c   1.000
_cell.angle_alpha   90.00
_cell.angle_beta   90.00
_cell.angle_gamma   90.00
#
_symmetry.space_group_name_H-M   'P 1'
#
loop_
_entity.id
_entity.type
_entity.pdbx_description
1 polymer ?
#
loop_
_entity_poly.entity_id
_entity_poly.type
_entity_poly.pdbx_seq_one_letter_code
_entity_poly.pdbx_strand_id
1 'polypeptide(L)'
;MYDTMSHGVVTAAVQPVGALKGHSLIEVAKHLTELPLGTYHSGSIFALSPIFWKSLSSEQRTQFTKNIPDAVAQTAVNYETDDLDVLKEAADLGLTVHEPSPEFLQDLVDFRTADLEEIARISREERGIEDPEPLIATYRELIEKWHGLVKTLHPIRDNPKPFADLLRQEIYSKIDLDTYPN
;
A
#
# COMPACT_ATOMS: atom_id res chain seq x y z
N MET A 1 13.77 -2.74 -14.03
CA MET A 1 14.50 -2.65 -12.75
C MET A 1 15.68 -3.60 -12.72
N TYR A 2 15.48 -4.90 -12.93
CA TYR A 2 16.58 -5.88 -13.05
C TYR A 2 17.67 -5.45 -14.03
N ASP A 3 17.31 -5.18 -15.29
CA ASP A 3 18.28 -4.80 -16.33
C ASP A 3 19.06 -3.53 -15.96
N THR A 4 18.38 -2.53 -15.38
CA THR A 4 19.03 -1.28 -14.97
C THR A 4 19.98 -1.49 -13.79
N MET A 5 19.65 -2.40 -12.87
CA MET A 5 20.53 -2.74 -11.72
C MET A 5 21.70 -3.63 -12.14
N SER A 6 21.47 -4.66 -12.95
CA SER A 6 22.51 -5.59 -13.42
C SER A 6 23.60 -4.89 -14.25
N HIS A 7 23.23 -3.89 -15.03
CA HIS A 7 24.17 -3.06 -15.79
C HIS A 7 24.73 -1.86 -15.00
N GLY A 8 24.34 -1.69 -13.72
CA GLY A 8 24.83 -0.60 -12.87
C GLY A 8 24.35 0.80 -13.25
N VAL A 9 23.27 0.91 -14.03
CA VAL A 9 22.64 2.21 -14.38
C VAL A 9 21.96 2.82 -13.15
N VAL A 10 21.36 1.99 -12.31
CA VAL A 10 20.86 2.36 -10.99
C VAL A 10 21.48 1.43 -9.94
N THR A 11 21.82 1.96 -8.78
CA THR A 11 22.51 1.22 -7.71
C THR A 11 21.57 0.75 -6.60
N ALA A 12 20.33 1.22 -6.59
CA ALA A 12 19.32 0.88 -5.59
C ALA A 12 17.91 0.92 -6.21
N ALA A 13 16.99 0.19 -5.59
CA ALA A 13 15.58 0.20 -5.91
C ALA A 13 14.76 0.21 -4.62
N VAL A 14 13.71 1.02 -4.58
CA VAL A 14 12.70 0.99 -3.52
C VAL A 14 11.55 0.11 -4.01
N GLN A 15 11.37 -1.05 -3.36
CA GLN A 15 10.40 -2.08 -3.75
C GLN A 15 9.92 -2.83 -2.50
N PRO A 16 8.73 -3.46 -2.54
CA PRO A 16 8.35 -4.45 -1.53
C PRO A 16 9.28 -5.66 -1.58
N VAL A 17 9.41 -6.38 -0.47
CA VAL A 17 10.32 -7.53 -0.33
C VAL A 17 10.03 -8.59 -1.39
N GLY A 18 8.76 -8.88 -1.68
CA GLY A 18 8.33 -9.84 -2.70
C GLY A 18 8.90 -9.58 -4.09
N ALA A 19 9.27 -8.34 -4.41
CA ALA A 19 9.91 -7.98 -5.68
C ALA A 19 11.31 -8.59 -5.85
N LEU A 20 11.97 -9.01 -4.76
CA LEU A 20 13.24 -9.77 -4.83
C LEU A 20 13.09 -11.00 -5.72
N LYS A 21 11.96 -11.71 -5.61
CA LYS A 21 11.64 -12.80 -6.53
C LYS A 21 10.86 -12.32 -7.75
N GLY A 22 9.78 -11.56 -7.54
CA GLY A 22 8.85 -11.19 -8.61
C GLY A 22 9.49 -10.43 -9.76
N HIS A 23 10.59 -9.71 -9.49
CA HIS A 23 11.37 -8.98 -10.50
C HIS A 23 12.83 -9.49 -10.60
N SER A 24 13.12 -10.69 -10.11
CA SER A 24 14.46 -11.30 -10.07
C SER A 24 15.54 -10.43 -9.40
N LEU A 25 15.16 -9.47 -8.56
CA LEU A 25 16.14 -8.56 -7.93
C LEU A 25 17.09 -9.29 -6.99
N ILE A 26 16.70 -10.47 -6.48
CA ILE A 26 17.56 -11.29 -5.63
C ILE A 26 18.87 -11.74 -6.30
N GLU A 27 18.91 -11.78 -7.63
CA GLU A 27 20.13 -12.17 -8.37
C GLU A 27 21.14 -11.01 -8.48
N VAL A 28 20.69 -9.77 -8.29
CA VAL A 28 21.49 -8.56 -8.53
C VAL A 28 21.65 -7.70 -7.27
N ALA A 29 20.72 -7.81 -6.32
CA ALA A 29 20.77 -7.13 -5.03
C ALA A 29 21.57 -7.96 -4.02
N LYS A 30 22.49 -7.30 -3.30
CA LYS A 30 23.31 -7.94 -2.26
C LYS A 30 22.90 -7.53 -0.84
N HIS A 31 22.16 -6.44 -0.73
CA HIS A 31 21.76 -5.84 0.53
C HIS A 31 20.28 -5.48 0.47
N LEU A 32 19.59 -5.76 1.57
CA LEU A 32 18.22 -5.33 1.83
C LEU A 32 18.22 -4.57 3.15
N THR A 33 17.62 -3.37 3.17
CA THR A 33 17.31 -2.66 4.42
C THR A 33 15.81 -2.46 4.46
N GLU A 34 15.14 -3.07 5.43
CA GLU A 34 13.70 -2.92 5.60
C GLU A 34 13.39 -1.53 6.19
N LEU A 35 12.48 -0.79 5.55
CA LEU A 35 12.11 0.56 5.96
C LEU A 35 10.60 0.76 5.88
N PRO A 36 9.98 1.45 6.85
CA PRO A 36 8.54 1.75 6.84
C PRO A 36 8.25 2.94 5.91
N LEU A 37 8.46 2.76 4.61
CA LEU A 37 8.30 3.80 3.59
C LEU A 37 6.84 4.10 3.22
N GLY A 38 5.89 3.37 3.81
CA GLY A 38 4.46 3.49 3.52
C GLY A 38 4.04 2.64 2.32
N THR A 39 2.92 3.00 1.71
CA THR A 39 2.27 2.21 0.65
C THR A 39 2.42 2.84 -0.72
N TYR A 40 2.45 2.01 -1.77
CA TYR A 40 2.37 2.46 -3.15
C TYR A 40 0.92 2.82 -3.51
N HIS A 41 0.67 4.07 -3.92
CA HIS A 41 -0.68 4.59 -4.17
C HIS A 41 -1.07 4.71 -5.65
N SER A 42 -0.20 4.36 -6.60
CA SER A 42 -0.49 4.58 -8.03
C SER A 42 -1.21 3.42 -8.72
N GLY A 43 -1.52 2.33 -8.00
CA GLY A 43 -2.24 1.16 -8.53
C GLY A 43 -3.51 0.85 -7.73
N SER A 44 -4.57 0.42 -8.44
CA SER A 44 -5.75 -0.15 -7.78
C SER A 44 -5.69 -1.67 -7.83
N ILE A 45 -5.91 -2.32 -6.68
CA ILE A 45 -6.01 -3.79 -6.59
C ILE A 45 -7.24 -4.29 -7.35
N PHE A 46 -8.35 -3.56 -7.24
CA PHE A 46 -9.62 -3.87 -7.92
C PHE A 46 -10.13 -2.62 -8.64
N ALA A 47 -10.11 -2.65 -9.97
CA ALA A 47 -10.65 -1.57 -10.80
C ALA A 47 -11.62 -2.13 -11.84
N LEU A 48 -12.73 -1.41 -12.04
CA LEU A 48 -13.68 -1.68 -13.10
C LEU A 48 -13.80 -0.43 -13.99
N SER A 49 -13.99 -0.63 -15.28
CA SER A 49 -14.27 0.49 -16.17
C SER A 49 -15.64 1.11 -15.81
N PRO A 50 -15.80 2.44 -15.89
CA PRO A 50 -17.09 3.08 -15.64
C PRO A 50 -18.21 2.56 -16.55
N ILE A 51 -17.87 2.19 -17.79
CA ILE A 51 -18.81 1.63 -18.77
C ILE A 51 -19.31 0.26 -18.30
N PHE A 52 -18.39 -0.62 -17.87
CA PHE A 52 -18.77 -1.94 -17.37
C PHE A 52 -19.61 -1.82 -16.09
N TRP A 53 -19.19 -0.98 -15.13
CA TRP A 53 -19.96 -0.75 -13.90
C TRP A 53 -21.40 -0.30 -14.16
N LYS A 54 -21.60 0.64 -15.10
CA LYS A 54 -22.93 1.12 -15.48
C LYS A 54 -23.78 0.04 -16.17
N SER A 55 -23.16 -0.92 -16.84
CA SER A 55 -23.85 -2.05 -17.49
C SER A 55 -24.39 -3.10 -16.51
N LEU A 56 -23.88 -3.13 -15.27
CA LEU A 56 -24.32 -4.08 -14.24
C LEU A 56 -25.70 -3.70 -13.69
N SER A 57 -26.52 -4.73 -13.42
CA SER A 57 -27.75 -4.57 -12.62
C SER A 57 -27.43 -4.23 -11.16
N SER A 58 -28.40 -3.67 -10.41
CA SER A 58 -28.22 -3.40 -8.97
C SER A 58 -27.83 -4.66 -8.19
N GLU A 59 -28.38 -5.83 -8.56
CA GLU A 59 -27.98 -7.11 -7.97
C GLU A 59 -26.51 -7.43 -8.27
N GLN A 60 -26.07 -7.29 -9.52
CA GLN A 60 -24.68 -7.54 -9.90
C GLN A 60 -23.70 -6.59 -9.22
N ARG A 61 -24.04 -5.29 -9.10
CA ARG A 61 -23.24 -4.32 -8.35
C ARG A 61 -23.12 -4.71 -6.89
N THR A 62 -24.23 -5.13 -6.27
CA THR A 62 -24.25 -5.62 -4.88
C THR A 62 -23.37 -6.85 -4.72
N GLN A 63 -23.48 -7.83 -5.63
CA GLN A 63 -22.67 -9.04 -5.60
C GLN A 63 -21.17 -8.75 -5.79
N PHE A 64 -20.82 -7.78 -6.63
CA PHE A 64 -19.44 -7.38 -6.81
C PHE A 64 -18.92 -6.73 -5.52
N THR A 65 -19.58 -5.66 -5.06
CA THR A 65 -19.13 -4.86 -3.90
C THR A 65 -19.05 -5.66 -2.62
N LYS A 66 -20.00 -6.57 -2.34
CA LYS A 66 -20.04 -7.29 -1.06
C LYS A 66 -18.83 -8.20 -0.83
N ASN A 67 -18.14 -8.62 -1.88
CA ASN A 67 -16.99 -9.53 -1.83
C ASN A 67 -15.64 -8.79 -1.84
N ILE A 68 -15.62 -7.49 -2.14
CA ILE A 68 -14.38 -6.70 -2.16
C ILE A 68 -13.69 -6.66 -0.79
N PRO A 69 -14.37 -6.46 0.36
CA PRO A 69 -13.71 -6.45 1.66
C PRO A 69 -12.90 -7.72 1.93
N ASP A 70 -13.48 -8.88 1.63
CA ASP A 70 -12.83 -10.17 1.80
C ASP A 70 -11.65 -10.33 0.85
N ALA A 71 -11.80 -9.90 -0.41
CA ALA A 71 -10.74 -9.94 -1.40
C ALA A 71 -9.55 -9.02 -1.05
N VAL A 72 -9.82 -7.82 -0.52
CA VAL A 72 -8.78 -6.88 -0.04
C VAL A 72 -8.06 -7.46 1.18
N ALA A 73 -8.81 -7.99 2.15
CA ALA A 73 -8.20 -8.58 3.34
C ALA A 73 -7.31 -9.78 2.97
N GLN A 74 -7.78 -10.65 2.08
CA GLN A 74 -6.97 -11.77 1.59
C GLN A 74 -5.74 -11.31 0.80
N THR A 75 -5.86 -10.23 0.02
CA THR A 75 -4.72 -9.66 -0.72
C THR A 75 -3.62 -9.18 0.24
N ALA A 76 -3.98 -8.55 1.36
CA ALA A 76 -3.02 -8.16 2.39
C ALA A 76 -2.27 -9.37 2.97
N VAL A 77 -2.99 -10.48 3.25
CA VAL A 77 -2.38 -11.73 3.72
C VAL A 77 -1.41 -12.31 2.69
N ASN A 78 -1.80 -12.31 1.41
CA ASN A 78 -0.97 -12.87 0.35
C ASN A 78 0.34 -12.07 0.20
N TYR A 79 0.27 -10.73 0.19
CA TYR A 79 1.48 -9.90 0.13
C TYR A 79 2.39 -10.11 1.35
N GLU A 80 1.83 -10.14 2.56
CA GLU A 80 2.64 -10.39 3.77
C GLU A 80 3.26 -11.79 3.75
N THR A 81 2.52 -12.80 3.28
CA THR A 81 3.03 -14.18 3.19
C THR A 81 4.14 -14.29 2.15
N ASP A 82 3.96 -13.70 0.97
CA ASP A 82 4.97 -13.67 -0.09
C ASP A 82 6.26 -12.99 0.41
N ASP A 83 6.14 -11.85 1.10
CA ASP A 83 7.28 -11.13 1.68
C ASP A 83 8.01 -12.02 2.72
N LEU A 84 7.29 -12.66 3.64
CA LEU A 84 7.86 -13.55 4.66
C LEU A 84 8.55 -14.77 4.06
N ASP A 85 7.99 -15.39 3.03
CA ASP A 85 8.57 -16.55 2.37
C ASP A 85 9.81 -16.16 1.55
N VAL A 86 9.80 -14.98 0.93
CA VAL A 86 10.98 -14.41 0.27
C VAL A 86 12.12 -14.15 1.27
N LEU A 87 11.85 -13.58 2.44
CA LEU A 87 12.89 -13.35 3.45
C LEU A 87 13.52 -14.65 3.95
N LYS A 88 12.71 -15.70 4.17
CA LYS A 88 13.21 -17.03 4.57
C LYS A 88 14.17 -17.60 3.53
N GLU A 89 13.80 -17.52 2.24
CA GLU A 89 14.63 -18.07 1.17
C GLU A 89 15.85 -17.20 0.83
N ALA A 90 15.73 -15.88 0.96
CA ALA A 90 16.80 -14.95 0.62
C ALA A 90 18.02 -15.08 1.54
N ALA A 91 17.83 -15.51 2.78
CA ALA A 91 18.91 -15.82 3.71
C ALA A 91 19.89 -16.86 3.13
N ASP A 92 19.38 -17.84 2.37
CA ASP A 92 20.19 -18.91 1.76
C ASP A 92 20.86 -18.48 0.44
N LEU A 93 20.47 -17.33 -0.13
CA LEU A 93 20.91 -16.83 -1.44
C LEU A 93 21.96 -15.71 -1.36
N GLY A 94 22.52 -15.47 -0.18
CA GLY A 94 23.62 -14.51 0.01
C GLY A 94 23.20 -13.05 0.11
N LEU A 95 21.91 -12.78 0.32
CA LEU A 95 21.40 -11.45 0.64
C LEU A 95 21.72 -11.09 2.10
N THR A 96 22.38 -9.95 2.35
CA THR A 96 22.48 -9.42 3.71
C THR A 96 21.27 -8.54 4.01
N VAL A 97 20.47 -8.95 4.99
CA VAL A 97 19.37 -8.14 5.53
C VAL A 97 19.91 -7.26 6.67
N HIS A 98 19.57 -5.97 6.62
CA HIS A 98 19.97 -4.96 7.59
C HIS A 98 18.75 -4.38 8.30
N GLU A 99 18.84 -4.27 9.61
CA GLU A 99 17.92 -3.45 10.39
C GLU A 99 18.29 -1.97 10.27
N PRO A 100 17.33 -1.06 10.06
CA PRO A 100 17.62 0.37 9.99
C PRO A 100 18.05 0.89 11.36
N SER A 101 19.04 1.80 11.38
CA SER A 101 19.46 2.43 12.62
C SER A 101 18.39 3.40 13.15
N PRO A 102 18.36 3.68 14.47
CA PRO A 102 17.45 4.68 15.03
C PRO A 102 17.60 6.06 14.37
N GLU A 103 18.83 6.45 14.02
CA GLU A 103 19.12 7.72 13.33
C GLU A 103 18.50 7.73 11.93
N PHE A 104 18.61 6.64 11.18
CA PHE A 104 18.02 6.56 9.85
C PHE A 104 16.48 6.57 9.90
N LEU A 105 15.88 5.91 10.90
CA LEU A 105 14.44 5.99 11.13
C LEU A 105 14.00 7.42 11.48
N GLN A 106 14.81 8.15 12.26
CA GLN A 106 14.53 9.55 12.57
C GLN A 106 14.64 10.44 11.33
N ASP A 107 15.65 10.25 10.48
CA ASP A 107 15.79 10.98 9.21
C ASP A 107 14.56 10.79 8.31
N LEU A 108 13.99 9.57 8.26
CA LEU A 108 12.76 9.29 7.53
C LEU A 108 11.55 10.06 8.10
N VAL A 109 11.44 10.13 9.43
CA VAL A 109 10.38 10.88 10.12
C VAL A 109 10.52 12.39 9.90
N ASP A 110 11.75 12.90 9.91
CA ASP A 110 12.02 14.31 9.70
C ASP A 110 11.73 14.69 8.24
N PHE A 111 12.20 13.88 7.28
CA PHE A 111 11.92 14.06 5.86
C PHE A 111 10.42 14.12 5.59
N ARG A 112 9.64 13.10 5.99
CA ARG A 112 8.19 13.06 5.71
C ARG A 112 7.41 14.19 6.39
N THR A 113 7.95 14.75 7.48
CA THR A 113 7.32 15.86 8.20
C THR A 113 7.58 17.17 7.46
N ALA A 114 8.82 17.40 7.04
CA ALA A 114 9.20 18.56 6.23
C ALA A 114 8.53 18.55 4.85
N ASP A 115 8.37 17.37 4.25
CA ASP A 115 7.78 17.19 2.92
C ASP A 115 6.30 17.61 2.84
N LEU A 116 5.60 17.74 3.99
CA LEU A 116 4.21 18.21 4.01
C LEU A 116 4.04 19.61 3.40
N GLU A 117 5.01 20.50 3.64
CA GLU A 117 4.99 21.85 3.06
C GLU A 117 5.18 21.80 1.55
N GLU A 118 6.06 20.93 1.07
CA GLU A 118 6.32 20.75 -0.36
C GLU A 118 5.14 20.09 -1.07
N ILE A 119 4.49 19.09 -0.45
CA ILE A 119 3.26 18.48 -0.94
C ILE A 119 2.17 19.55 -1.09
N ALA A 120 2.00 20.44 -0.11
CA ALA A 120 1.04 21.54 -0.19
C ALA A 120 1.38 22.51 -1.33
N ARG A 121 2.67 22.88 -1.46
CA ARG A 121 3.15 23.75 -2.56
C ARG A 121 2.87 23.14 -3.94
N ILE A 122 3.29 21.90 -4.18
CA ILE A 122 3.08 21.17 -5.44
C ILE A 122 1.59 21.03 -5.75
N SER A 123 0.78 20.70 -4.74
CA SER A 123 -0.67 20.56 -4.89
C SER A 123 -1.32 21.86 -5.37
N ARG A 124 -0.88 23.00 -4.82
CA ARG A 124 -1.39 24.32 -5.20
C ARG A 124 -0.88 24.77 -6.56
N GLU A 125 0.43 24.74 -6.75
CA GLU A 125 1.09 25.34 -7.90
C GLU A 125 1.00 24.49 -9.17
N GLU A 126 1.03 23.16 -9.04
CA GLU A 126 1.11 22.25 -10.18
C GLU A 126 -0.18 21.44 -10.40
N ARG A 127 -0.99 21.25 -9.35
CA ARG A 127 -2.23 20.43 -9.43
C ARG A 127 -3.52 21.25 -9.33
N GLY A 128 -3.44 22.56 -9.10
CA GLY A 128 -4.60 23.45 -9.05
C GLY A 128 -5.52 23.22 -7.84
N ILE A 129 -4.99 22.63 -6.76
CA ILE A 129 -5.72 22.47 -5.50
C ILE A 129 -5.56 23.76 -4.71
N GLU A 130 -6.60 24.59 -4.64
CA GLU A 130 -6.53 25.92 -4.01
C GLU A 130 -6.13 25.87 -2.53
N ASP A 131 -6.71 24.93 -1.78
CA ASP A 131 -6.52 24.74 -0.34
C ASP A 131 -6.15 23.27 -0.03
N PRO A 132 -4.88 22.88 -0.22
CA PRO A 132 -4.44 21.49 -0.03
C PRO A 132 -4.28 21.08 1.44
N GLU A 133 -4.05 22.04 2.35
CA GLU A 133 -3.78 21.77 3.76
C GLU A 133 -4.90 20.96 4.47
N PRO A 134 -6.20 21.26 4.28
CA PRO A 134 -7.28 20.45 4.84
C PRO A 134 -7.32 19.02 4.30
N LEU A 135 -6.97 18.80 3.03
CA LEU A 135 -6.91 17.46 2.44
C LEU A 135 -5.75 16.65 3.06
N ILE A 136 -4.59 17.28 3.21
CA ILE A 136 -3.43 16.69 3.87
C ILE A 136 -3.76 16.34 5.33
N ALA A 137 -4.41 17.25 6.06
CA ALA A 137 -4.85 17.02 7.43
C ALA A 137 -5.82 15.84 7.53
N THR A 138 -6.86 15.82 6.69
CA THR A 138 -7.84 14.72 6.63
C THR A 138 -7.16 13.39 6.34
N TYR A 139 -6.22 13.34 5.39
CA TYR A 139 -5.51 12.13 5.05
C TYR A 139 -4.69 11.59 6.24
N ARG A 140 -4.00 12.47 6.97
CA ARG A 140 -3.24 12.08 8.17
C ARG A 140 -4.14 11.61 9.30
N GLU A 141 -5.28 12.26 9.52
CA GLU A 141 -6.28 11.82 10.51
C GLU A 141 -6.86 10.44 10.16
N LEU A 142 -7.08 10.16 8.87
CA LEU A 142 -7.52 8.85 8.40
C LEU A 142 -6.44 7.78 8.66
N ILE A 143 -5.16 8.08 8.42
CA ILE A 143 -4.05 7.16 8.76
C ILE A 143 -4.07 6.82 10.25
N GLU A 144 -4.15 7.81 11.12
CA GLU A 144 -4.18 7.60 12.58
C GLU A 144 -5.42 6.81 13.02
N LYS A 145 -6.60 7.13 12.47
CA LYS A 145 -7.82 6.36 12.71
C LYS A 145 -7.63 4.89 12.34
N TRP A 146 -7.13 4.61 11.13
CA TRP A 146 -6.96 3.25 10.65
C TRP A 146 -5.88 2.49 11.40
N HIS A 147 -4.75 3.11 11.76
CA HIS A 147 -3.77 2.52 12.68
C HIS A 147 -4.41 2.07 13.99
N GLY A 148 -5.25 2.92 14.59
CA GLY A 148 -5.99 2.58 15.81
C GLY A 148 -6.93 1.38 15.63
N LEU A 149 -7.68 1.35 14.53
CA LEU A 149 -8.66 0.29 14.24
C LEU A 149 -8.00 -1.06 13.94
N VAL A 150 -6.91 -1.09 13.15
CA VAL A 150 -6.29 -2.35 12.71
C VAL A 150 -5.35 -2.94 13.75
N LYS A 151 -4.82 -2.14 14.68
CA LYS A 151 -3.85 -2.58 15.70
C LYS A 151 -4.33 -3.79 16.50
N THR A 152 -5.63 -3.87 16.80
CA THR A 152 -6.23 -4.96 17.59
C THR A 152 -6.45 -6.24 16.77
N LEU A 153 -6.29 -6.18 15.45
CA LEU A 153 -6.52 -7.28 14.51
C LEU A 153 -5.23 -8.02 14.15
N HIS A 154 -4.07 -7.52 14.58
CA HIS A 154 -2.79 -8.11 14.21
C HIS A 154 -2.50 -9.43 14.96
N PRO A 155 -1.83 -10.40 14.29
CA PRO A 155 -1.46 -10.38 12.87
C PRO A 155 -2.66 -10.73 11.97
N ILE A 156 -2.94 -9.89 10.96
CA ILE A 156 -4.11 -10.07 10.07
C ILE A 156 -4.01 -11.39 9.27
N ARG A 157 -2.80 -11.82 8.93
CA ARG A 157 -2.54 -13.09 8.21
C ARG A 157 -3.12 -14.34 8.89
N ASP A 158 -3.19 -14.37 10.23
CA ASP A 158 -3.66 -15.54 10.95
C ASP A 158 -5.19 -15.67 10.84
N ASN A 159 -5.89 -14.54 10.68
CA ASN A 159 -7.32 -14.48 10.46
C ASN A 159 -7.71 -13.16 9.77
N PRO A 160 -7.86 -13.13 8.43
CA PRO A 160 -8.19 -11.89 7.71
C PRO A 160 -9.65 -11.45 7.87
N LYS A 161 -10.53 -12.31 8.40
CA LYS A 161 -11.97 -12.05 8.46
C LYS A 161 -12.34 -10.81 9.29
N PRO A 162 -11.79 -10.59 10.51
CA PRO A 162 -12.02 -9.35 11.26
C PRO A 162 -11.64 -8.09 10.48
N PHE A 163 -10.57 -8.14 9.68
CA PHE A 163 -10.18 -7.00 8.84
C PHE A 163 -11.18 -6.78 7.69
N ALA A 164 -11.63 -7.83 7.02
CA ALA A 164 -12.70 -7.74 6.03
C ALA A 164 -14.01 -7.17 6.62
N ASP A 165 -14.38 -7.61 7.82
CA ASP A 165 -15.55 -7.12 8.54
C ASP A 165 -15.42 -5.63 8.90
N LEU A 166 -14.23 -5.20 9.33
CA LEU A 166 -13.92 -3.79 9.58
C LEU A 166 -14.02 -2.94 8.30
N LEU A 167 -13.45 -3.40 7.18
CA LEU A 167 -13.57 -2.72 5.88
C LEU A 167 -15.03 -2.57 5.45
N ARG A 168 -15.83 -3.64 5.65
CA ARG A 168 -17.26 -3.62 5.34
C ARG A 168 -18.00 -2.60 6.20
N GLN A 169 -17.72 -2.54 7.49
CA GLN A 169 -18.32 -1.58 8.42
C GLN A 169 -17.91 -0.14 8.10
N GLU A 170 -16.62 0.11 7.92
CA GLU A 170 -16.09 1.48 7.85
C GLU A 170 -16.15 2.10 6.46
N ILE A 171 -16.22 1.29 5.40
CA ILE A 171 -16.16 1.75 4.01
C ILE A 171 -17.39 1.26 3.23
N TYR A 172 -17.48 -0.04 2.95
CA TYR A 172 -18.37 -0.54 1.90
C TYR A 172 -19.86 -0.46 2.25
N SER A 173 -20.23 -0.55 3.53
CA SER A 173 -21.62 -0.39 3.98
C SER A 173 -22.16 1.03 3.82
N LYS A 174 -21.28 2.02 3.62
CA LYS A 174 -21.63 3.44 3.48
C LYS A 174 -21.82 3.85 2.02
N ILE A 175 -21.65 2.93 1.08
CA ILE A 175 -21.78 3.20 -0.35
C ILE A 175 -23.21 2.90 -0.80
N ASP A 176 -23.89 3.91 -1.33
CA ASP A 176 -25.14 3.72 -2.06
C ASP A 176 -24.84 3.29 -3.51
N LEU A 177 -25.06 2.01 -3.81
CA LEU A 177 -24.71 1.40 -5.10
C LEU A 177 -25.67 1.79 -6.24
N ASP A 178 -26.83 2.38 -5.91
CA ASP A 178 -27.77 2.86 -6.92
C ASP A 178 -27.33 4.22 -7.47
N THR A 179 -26.62 5.02 -6.66
CA THR A 179 -26.10 6.34 -7.04
C THR A 179 -24.62 6.33 -7.43
N TYR A 180 -23.80 5.42 -6.90
CA TYR A 180 -22.36 5.34 -7.18
C TYR A 180 -21.99 5.05 -8.65
N PRO A 181 -20.94 5.69 -9.23
CA PRO A 181 -20.02 6.66 -8.62
C PRO A 181 -20.44 8.13 -8.84
N ASN A 182 -21.69 8.37 -9.24
CA ASN A 182 -22.14 9.69 -9.69
C ASN A 182 -22.45 10.63 -8.52
#